data_AF-Q82JN5-F1
#
_entry.id   AF-Q82JN5-F1
#
_cell.length_a   1.000
_cell.length_b   1.000
_cell.length_c   1.000
_cell.angle_alpha   90.00
_cell.angle_beta   90.00
_cell.angle_gamma   90.00
#
_symmetry.space_group_name_H-M   'P 1'
#
loop_
_entity.id
_entity.type
_entity.pdbx_description
1 polymer ?
#
loop_
_entity_poly.entity_id
_entity_poly.type
_entity_poly.pdbx_seq_one_letter_code
_entity_poly.pdbx_strand_id
1 'polypeptide(L)'
;MAVHASRVNPSAAVHPYVWRSLGFAGKFTGMDTPNVGIPERLARRMSMAEQYEYLRTKLSRRGVLLTAGGVAGGLLTGCAGSGTATGTPSSAPATGTVHGSAVAPFGRHLAFGADPKTQMRISWQVPLAVQKPYVRVGLKPTDLSRRMAAEVRDLHTPGLTGQRFAVDQYYLHAALDGLRPGTRYYYGVGHDGFDPASRERLSTVGSFRTAPAAPETFVFTAFGDQGVSYDALANDKVILGRHPSFHLHAGDICYADTTGHGEESDIYDPRVWDQFLAQTESVAKSVPWMVTTGNHDMEAWYSPNGYGGQSARWTLPDNGFDPQKAPGVYSFTYGNVGIVALDANDVSYEIPANKGFTGGRQTAWLDRRLGELRASASVDFVVVFFHHCAYSTSTHASDGGVRDAWLPLFAKHQVDLVINGHNHVYERTDAIKGGRVGRAVPVGASTDPTRDGIVYVTAGGAGKSLYSFPDGVKDSYEGNVADRESVDTFHWTEARHRKHDTVEWSRVRYTGFSFLSVEAETGAAAKLKVSALAQSGERIDYFEVRRGA
;
A
#
# COMPACT_ATOMS: atom_id res chain seq x y z
N MET A 1 -47.04 34.66 -28.13
CA MET A 1 -45.93 35.63 -28.27
C MET A 1 -45.10 35.51 -27.00
N ALA A 2 -44.06 34.67 -26.91
CA ALA A 2 -42.76 34.69 -27.60
C ALA A 2 -41.98 36.00 -27.36
N VAL A 3 -40.85 35.90 -26.63
CA VAL A 3 -39.48 36.43 -26.89
C VAL A 3 -38.68 36.25 -25.57
N HIS A 4 -37.75 35.27 -25.41
CA HIS A 4 -36.33 35.21 -25.79
C HIS A 4 -35.35 36.18 -25.05
N ALA A 5 -34.44 35.61 -24.26
CA ALA A 5 -33.11 36.16 -23.89
C ALA A 5 -32.32 35.02 -23.18
N SER A 6 -31.46 34.29 -23.88
CA SER A 6 -30.01 34.53 -24.10
C SER A 6 -29.10 34.03 -22.96
N ARG A 7 -28.25 33.07 -23.31
CA ARG A 7 -27.14 32.52 -22.51
C ARG A 7 -26.05 33.58 -22.35
N VAL A 8 -25.46 33.67 -21.15
CA VAL A 8 -24.13 34.23 -20.94
C VAL A 8 -23.40 33.41 -19.85
N ASN A 9 -22.20 32.96 -20.19
CA ASN A 9 -21.21 32.31 -19.34
C ASN A 9 -20.56 33.38 -18.43
N PRO A 10 -20.12 33.06 -17.20
CA PRO A 10 -18.71 33.34 -16.94
C PRO A 10 -18.00 32.32 -16.05
N SER A 11 -16.80 31.96 -16.50
CA SER A 11 -15.67 31.60 -15.66
C SER A 11 -15.31 32.74 -14.70
N ALA A 12 -15.03 32.42 -13.44
CA ALA A 12 -13.86 32.87 -12.67
C ALA A 12 -14.17 32.92 -11.16
N ALA A 13 -13.39 32.14 -10.41
CA ALA A 13 -12.83 32.42 -9.10
C ALA A 13 -13.70 33.16 -8.06
N VAL A 14 -14.18 32.42 -7.06
CA VAL A 14 -14.41 32.99 -5.72
C VAL A 14 -13.88 32.03 -4.65
N HIS A 15 -12.83 32.52 -4.00
CA HIS A 15 -12.20 32.03 -2.78
C HIS A 15 -13.16 32.18 -1.59
N PRO A 16 -13.25 31.23 -0.64
CA PRO A 16 -13.82 31.53 0.67
C PRO A 16 -12.84 31.22 1.81
N TYR A 17 -12.29 32.28 2.38
CA TYR A 17 -11.95 32.33 3.81
C TYR A 17 -12.70 33.51 4.41
N VAL A 18 -13.87 33.25 4.98
CA VAL A 18 -14.51 34.15 5.95
C VAL A 18 -15.20 33.26 6.97
N TRP A 19 -14.75 33.33 8.22
CA TRP A 19 -15.55 33.55 9.44
C TRP A 19 -14.73 33.14 10.68
N ARG A 20 -14.42 34.13 11.51
CA ARG A 20 -14.15 33.98 12.94
C ARG A 20 -15.40 34.44 13.68
N SER A 21 -15.89 33.64 14.62
CA SER A 21 -15.99 34.00 16.04
C SER A 21 -17.06 33.16 16.74
N LEU A 22 -16.61 32.30 17.66
CA LEU A 22 -17.06 32.24 19.04
C LEU A 22 -15.95 31.52 19.81
N GLY A 23 -15.40 32.24 20.79
CA GLY A 23 -14.13 31.90 21.42
C GLY A 23 -14.25 30.74 22.39
N PHE A 24 -13.33 29.79 22.27
CA PHE A 24 -12.73 29.11 23.40
C PHE A 24 -11.22 29.04 23.16
N ALA A 25 -10.47 29.63 24.08
CA ALA A 25 -9.02 29.68 24.06
C ALA A 25 -8.45 28.33 24.52
N GLY A 26 -7.89 27.56 23.58
CA GLY A 26 -6.98 26.46 23.85
C GLY A 26 -5.77 26.59 22.94
N LYS A 27 -4.61 26.94 23.50
CA LYS A 27 -3.33 27.01 22.78
C LYS A 27 -2.93 25.58 22.36
N PHE A 28 -3.21 25.19 21.12
CA PHE A 28 -2.47 24.11 20.45
C PHE A 28 -1.19 24.71 19.86
N THR A 29 -0.11 24.64 20.63
CA THR A 29 1.24 24.95 20.15
C THR A 29 1.86 23.72 19.49
N GLY A 30 2.27 23.86 18.22
CA GLY A 30 3.31 23.05 17.60
C GLY A 30 2.85 21.73 16.95
N MET A 31 2.52 21.78 15.65
CA MET A 31 2.73 20.63 14.77
C MET A 31 4.24 20.48 14.59
N ASP A 32 4.88 19.56 15.30
CA ASP A 32 6.26 19.17 14.99
C ASP A 32 6.27 18.37 13.68
N THR A 33 6.40 19.08 12.57
CA THR A 33 6.87 18.46 11.31
C THR A 33 8.26 17.88 11.54
N PRO A 34 8.55 16.64 11.15
CA PRO A 34 9.89 16.07 11.23
C PRO A 34 10.91 17.01 10.59
N ASN A 35 11.97 17.38 11.33
CA ASN A 35 13.03 18.23 10.81
C ASN A 35 13.88 17.44 9.80
N VAL A 36 13.47 17.49 8.53
CA VAL A 36 14.17 16.88 7.39
C VAL A 36 15.30 17.77 6.81
N GLY A 37 15.73 18.81 7.55
CA GLY A 37 16.82 19.70 7.12
C GLY A 37 16.40 20.93 6.28
N ILE A 38 15.08 21.18 6.16
CA ILE A 38 14.50 22.39 5.56
C ILE A 38 14.15 23.38 6.69
N PRO A 39 14.62 24.64 6.65
CA PRO A 39 14.20 25.65 7.63
C PRO A 39 12.66 25.80 7.65
N GLU A 40 12.07 25.76 8.83
CA GLU A 40 10.61 25.68 9.02
C GLU A 40 9.84 26.83 8.34
N ARG A 41 10.42 28.04 8.33
CA ARG A 41 9.85 29.21 7.62
C ARG A 41 9.79 29.03 6.10
N LEU A 42 10.70 28.24 5.55
CA LEU A 42 10.79 27.93 4.12
C LEU A 42 9.80 26.80 3.78
N ALA A 43 9.81 25.70 4.55
CA ALA A 43 8.93 24.55 4.36
C ALA A 43 7.44 24.93 4.32
N ARG A 44 7.00 25.88 5.18
CA ARG A 44 5.61 26.38 5.22
C ARG A 44 5.12 27.04 3.93
N ARG A 45 6.01 27.40 3.01
CA ARG A 45 5.68 28.07 1.74
C ARG A 45 5.99 27.22 0.52
N MET A 46 6.39 25.97 0.73
CA MET A 46 6.82 25.05 -0.31
C MET A 46 5.86 23.87 -0.37
N SER A 47 5.40 23.55 -1.57
CA SER A 47 4.82 22.25 -1.88
C SER A 47 5.80 21.12 -1.58
N MET A 48 5.29 19.91 -1.41
CA MET A 48 6.14 18.73 -1.19
C MET A 48 7.16 18.53 -2.32
N ALA A 49 6.78 18.82 -3.56
CA ALA A 49 7.67 18.77 -4.72
C ALA A 49 8.83 19.78 -4.62
N GLU A 50 8.54 21.00 -4.15
CA GLU A 50 9.58 22.02 -3.92
C GLU A 50 10.48 21.67 -2.73
N GLN A 51 9.92 21.08 -1.67
CA GLN A 51 10.69 20.61 -0.51
C GLN A 51 11.66 19.49 -0.92
N TYR A 52 11.20 18.57 -1.76
CA TYR A 52 12.01 17.52 -2.38
C TYR A 52 13.14 18.10 -3.24
N GLU A 53 12.85 19.02 -4.15
CA GLU A 53 13.86 19.68 -4.99
C GLU A 53 14.87 20.50 -4.18
N TYR A 54 14.44 21.15 -3.10
CA TYR A 54 15.33 21.88 -2.20
C TYR A 54 16.33 20.95 -1.48
N LEU A 55 15.86 19.80 -0.99
CA LEU A 55 16.74 18.82 -0.35
C LEU A 55 17.74 18.23 -1.35
N ARG A 56 17.28 17.90 -2.56
CA ARG A 56 18.11 17.41 -3.67
C ARG A 56 19.19 18.42 -4.07
N THR A 57 18.83 19.68 -4.30
CA THR A 57 19.76 20.72 -4.75
C THR A 57 20.78 21.10 -3.68
N LYS A 58 20.37 21.15 -2.40
CA LYS A 58 21.28 21.47 -1.28
C LYS A 58 22.33 20.38 -1.05
N LEU A 59 21.97 19.12 -1.25
CA LEU A 59 22.89 17.99 -1.20
C LEU A 59 23.88 18.01 -2.38
N SER A 60 23.46 18.47 -3.56
CA SER A 60 24.35 18.59 -4.73
C SER A 60 25.38 19.74 -4.64
N ARG A 61 25.05 20.86 -3.97
CA ARG A 61 25.88 22.08 -3.96
C ARG A 61 27.03 22.07 -2.96
N ARG A 62 27.10 21.10 -2.04
CA ARG A 62 28.22 20.98 -1.08
C ARG A 62 29.48 20.30 -1.66
N GLY A 63 29.49 19.96 -2.95
CA GLY A 63 30.57 19.22 -3.61
C GLY A 63 31.64 20.04 -4.35
N VAL A 64 31.69 21.37 -4.26
CA VAL A 64 32.70 22.16 -4.99
C VAL A 64 33.38 23.18 -4.08
N LEU A 65 34.48 22.76 -3.44
CA LEU A 65 35.55 23.65 -2.97
C LEU A 65 36.88 22.89 -3.12
N LEU A 66 37.44 22.93 -4.34
CA LEU A 66 38.82 22.52 -4.58
C LEU A 66 39.73 23.69 -4.23
N THR A 67 40.50 23.51 -3.16
CA THR A 67 41.63 24.36 -2.77
C THR A 67 42.74 24.26 -3.81
N ALA A 68 42.96 25.32 -4.58
CA ALA A 68 44.15 25.48 -5.40
C ALA A 68 45.33 25.88 -4.52
N GLY A 69 46.37 25.05 -4.49
CA GLY A 69 47.61 25.30 -3.76
C GLY A 69 48.81 24.60 -4.40
N GLY A 70 49.56 25.34 -5.22
CA GLY A 70 51.03 25.36 -5.13
C GLY A 70 51.88 24.48 -6.08
N VAL A 71 52.64 25.21 -6.92
CA VAL A 71 54.09 25.08 -7.21
C VAL A 71 54.55 24.38 -8.51
N ALA A 72 54.79 25.24 -9.51
CA ALA A 72 56.02 25.47 -10.29
C ALA A 72 56.81 24.32 -10.98
N GLY A 73 56.95 24.47 -12.31
CA GLY A 73 58.26 24.78 -12.94
C GLY A 73 59.00 23.65 -13.68
N GLY A 74 59.20 23.82 -14.99
CA GLY A 74 60.27 23.13 -15.74
C GLY A 74 59.99 22.91 -17.24
N LEU A 75 60.50 23.81 -18.10
CA LEU A 75 60.69 23.58 -19.53
C LEU A 75 61.76 22.50 -19.79
N LEU A 76 61.66 21.75 -20.90
CA LEU A 76 62.71 21.54 -21.92
C LEU A 76 62.22 20.63 -23.09
N THR A 77 62.19 21.22 -24.29
CA THR A 77 62.60 20.72 -25.64
C THR A 77 62.44 19.24 -26.06
N GLY A 78 61.91 19.00 -27.28
CA GLY A 78 62.35 17.86 -28.12
C GLY A 78 61.36 17.33 -29.16
N CYS A 79 61.74 17.39 -30.44
CA CYS A 79 60.98 17.15 -31.67
C CYS A 79 60.48 15.71 -31.97
N ALA A 80 59.43 15.68 -32.81
CA ALA A 80 59.13 14.76 -33.92
C ALA A 80 58.50 13.36 -33.65
N GLY A 81 57.44 13.06 -34.44
CA GLY A 81 57.12 11.69 -34.85
C GLY A 81 55.66 11.23 -34.70
N SER A 82 54.84 11.57 -35.70
CA SER A 82 53.65 10.85 -36.20
C SER A 82 53.01 9.73 -35.35
N GLY A 83 51.77 9.95 -34.92
CA GLY A 83 50.85 8.90 -34.46
C GLY A 83 49.48 9.47 -34.13
N THR A 84 48.51 9.28 -35.03
CA THR A 84 47.11 9.63 -34.84
C THR A 84 46.50 8.82 -33.71
N ALA A 85 46.19 9.48 -32.60
CA ALA A 85 45.23 9.00 -31.60
C ALA A 85 44.41 10.19 -31.11
N THR A 86 43.24 10.42 -31.71
CA THR A 86 42.19 11.26 -31.14
C THR A 86 41.58 10.50 -29.95
N GLY A 87 42.32 10.42 -28.86
CA GLY A 87 41.76 10.07 -27.56
C GLY A 87 41.06 11.31 -27.00
N THR A 88 39.75 11.38 -27.17
CA THR A 88 38.92 12.24 -26.34
C THR A 88 39.17 11.84 -24.88
N PRO A 89 39.56 12.76 -23.98
CA PRO A 89 39.59 12.43 -22.58
C PRO A 89 38.13 12.18 -22.17
N SER A 90 37.76 10.91 -22.05
CA SER A 90 36.58 10.51 -21.31
C SER A 90 36.85 10.90 -19.87
N SER A 91 36.45 12.12 -19.50
CA SER A 91 36.22 12.45 -18.11
C SER A 91 35.05 11.58 -17.68
N ALA A 92 35.36 10.37 -17.18
CA ALA A 92 34.42 9.67 -16.32
C ALA A 92 33.94 10.71 -15.29
N PRO A 93 32.62 10.95 -15.16
CA PRO A 93 32.16 11.82 -14.11
C PRO A 93 32.69 11.21 -12.81
N ALA A 94 33.54 11.95 -12.11
CA ALA A 94 33.99 11.56 -10.78
C ALA A 94 32.70 11.36 -9.97
N THR A 95 32.35 10.10 -9.72
CA THR A 95 31.28 9.72 -8.81
C THR A 95 31.78 10.10 -7.42
N GLY A 96 31.58 11.37 -7.08
CA GLY A 96 31.88 11.87 -5.74
C GLY A 96 31.19 10.95 -4.76
N THR A 97 31.98 10.23 -3.96
CA THR A 97 31.44 9.36 -2.92
C THR A 97 30.82 10.28 -1.87
N VAL A 98 29.49 10.30 -1.79
CA VAL A 98 28.80 11.07 -0.75
C VAL A 98 29.11 10.42 0.59
N HIS A 99 29.57 11.22 1.56
CA HIS A 99 29.86 10.71 2.89
C HIS A 99 28.58 10.08 3.48
N GLY A 100 28.65 8.84 3.96
CA GLY A 100 27.48 8.06 4.36
C GLY A 100 26.59 8.77 5.40
N SER A 101 27.14 9.65 6.23
CA SER A 101 26.35 10.43 7.19
C SER A 101 25.30 11.36 6.56
N ALA A 102 25.45 11.70 5.28
CA ALA A 102 24.52 12.52 4.50
C ALA A 102 23.46 11.69 3.75
N VAL A 103 23.61 10.37 3.71
CA VAL A 103 22.64 9.44 3.11
C VAL A 103 21.69 8.99 4.21
N ALA A 104 20.50 9.58 4.28
CA ALA A 104 19.52 9.24 5.30
C ALA A 104 18.56 8.14 4.80
N PRO A 105 18.38 7.04 5.56
CA PRO A 105 17.29 6.10 5.34
C PRO A 105 15.93 6.79 5.47
N PHE A 106 15.00 6.42 4.60
CA PHE A 106 13.59 6.85 4.65
C PHE A 106 12.69 5.73 4.12
N GLY A 107 11.38 5.93 4.10
CA GLY A 107 10.45 4.97 3.50
C GLY A 107 10.37 3.66 4.27
N ARG A 108 10.60 3.71 5.59
CA ARG A 108 10.59 2.52 6.45
C ARG A 108 9.20 1.93 6.49
N HIS A 109 9.11 0.65 6.19
CA HIS A 109 7.87 -0.09 6.27
C HIS A 109 8.13 -1.50 6.80
N LEU A 110 7.16 -1.99 7.56
CA LEU A 110 7.19 -3.31 8.18
C LEU A 110 6.29 -4.27 7.42
N ALA A 111 6.63 -5.55 7.44
CA ALA A 111 5.76 -6.64 7.02
C ALA A 111 6.02 -7.86 7.91
N PHE A 112 5.07 -8.77 8.02
CA PHE A 112 5.31 -10.05 8.71
C PHE A 112 6.15 -11.00 7.85
N GLY A 113 6.84 -11.94 8.50
CA GLY A 113 7.18 -13.22 7.87
C GLY A 113 5.97 -14.17 7.89
N ALA A 114 6.20 -15.45 7.57
CA ALA A 114 5.16 -16.47 7.59
C ALA A 114 4.53 -16.70 8.98
N ASP A 115 5.30 -16.50 10.06
CA ASP A 115 4.80 -16.50 11.43
C ASP A 115 4.90 -15.12 12.10
N PRO A 116 3.82 -14.34 12.15
CA PRO A 116 3.78 -13.02 12.80
C PRO A 116 4.21 -13.00 14.28
N LYS A 117 4.21 -14.15 14.97
CA LYS A 117 4.64 -14.25 16.38
C LYS A 117 6.15 -14.16 16.54
N THR A 118 6.88 -14.61 15.53
CA THR A 118 8.33 -14.81 15.62
C THR A 118 9.12 -14.16 14.49
N GLN A 119 8.44 -13.66 13.45
CA GLN A 119 9.06 -13.13 12.24
C GLN A 119 8.53 -11.74 11.86
N MET A 120 9.46 -10.80 11.69
CA MET A 120 9.22 -9.46 11.18
C MET A 120 10.17 -9.18 10.01
N ARG A 121 9.74 -8.38 9.05
CA ARG A 121 10.52 -7.88 7.91
C ARG A 121 10.57 -6.38 8.01
N ILE A 122 11.78 -5.83 7.91
CA ILE A 122 12.03 -4.40 7.94
C ILE A 122 12.63 -4.01 6.61
N SER A 123 11.93 -3.14 5.90
CA SER A 123 12.33 -2.61 4.61
C SER A 123 12.46 -1.09 4.68
N TRP A 124 13.38 -0.52 3.92
CA TRP A 124 13.53 0.93 3.78
C TRP A 124 14.25 1.29 2.49
N GLN A 125 14.27 2.58 2.16
CA GLN A 125 14.97 3.12 1.01
C GLN A 125 16.14 4.00 1.44
N VAL A 126 17.18 4.04 0.60
CA VAL A 126 18.24 5.05 0.67
C VAL A 126 18.36 5.77 -0.67
N PRO A 127 18.65 7.08 -0.67
CA PRO A 127 18.68 7.88 -1.91
C PRO A 127 19.92 7.60 -2.79
N LEU A 128 20.93 6.91 -2.26
CA LEU A 128 22.18 6.58 -2.94
C LEU A 128 22.69 5.23 -2.45
N ALA A 129 23.47 4.52 -3.26
CA ALA A 129 24.11 3.27 -2.86
C ALA A 129 24.92 3.44 -1.56
N VAL A 130 24.80 2.46 -0.65
CA VAL A 130 25.46 2.46 0.66
C VAL A 130 26.24 1.17 0.90
N GLN A 131 27.16 1.20 1.87
CA GLN A 131 27.95 0.04 2.25
C GLN A 131 27.49 -0.55 3.59
N LYS A 132 27.48 -1.88 3.67
CA LYS A 132 27.16 -2.67 4.87
C LYS A 132 25.88 -2.18 5.58
N PRO A 133 24.73 -2.14 4.90
CA PRO A 133 23.48 -1.78 5.56
C PRO A 133 23.08 -2.79 6.62
N TYR A 134 22.34 -2.32 7.63
CA TYR A 134 21.96 -3.13 8.78
C TYR A 134 20.73 -2.58 9.50
N VAL A 135 20.11 -3.45 10.29
CA VAL A 135 19.19 -3.09 11.37
C VAL A 135 19.89 -3.25 12.71
N ARG A 136 19.64 -2.33 13.64
CA ARG A 136 19.81 -2.57 15.07
C ARG A 136 18.45 -2.78 15.72
N VAL A 137 18.35 -3.77 16.61
CA VAL A 137 17.11 -4.12 17.30
C VAL A 137 17.35 -4.37 18.79
N GLY A 138 16.37 -4.03 19.62
CA GLY A 138 16.42 -4.26 21.05
C GLY A 138 15.07 -4.11 21.75
N LEU A 139 15.07 -4.21 23.07
CA LEU A 139 13.86 -4.16 23.91
C LEU A 139 13.61 -2.78 24.52
N LYS A 140 14.57 -1.87 24.40
CA LYS A 140 14.48 -0.49 24.84
C LYS A 140 14.98 0.41 23.71
N PRO A 141 14.44 1.63 23.56
CA PRO A 141 14.83 2.54 22.48
C PRO A 141 16.30 2.97 22.56
N THR A 142 16.90 2.91 23.75
CA THR A 142 18.31 3.28 24.01
C THR A 142 19.26 2.08 24.04
N ASP A 143 18.76 0.86 23.86
CA ASP A 143 19.56 -0.38 23.90
C ASP A 143 19.22 -1.23 22.67
N LEU A 144 19.79 -0.85 21.53
CA LEU A 144 19.68 -1.55 20.24
C LEU A 144 20.92 -2.45 20.02
N SER A 145 21.12 -3.39 20.93
CA SER A 145 22.34 -4.20 21.03
C SER A 145 22.51 -5.27 19.94
N ARG A 146 21.42 -5.76 19.34
CA ARG A 146 21.52 -6.76 18.26
C ARG A 146 21.63 -6.06 16.91
N ARG A 147 22.68 -6.35 16.14
CA ARG A 147 22.87 -5.87 14.76
C ARG A 147 22.66 -7.02 13.78
N MET A 148 21.93 -6.77 12.70
CA MET A 148 21.63 -7.75 11.65
C MET A 148 21.94 -7.11 10.31
N ALA A 149 22.69 -7.81 9.46
CA ALA A 149 22.98 -7.33 8.11
C ALA A 149 21.68 -7.22 7.31
N ALA A 150 21.65 -6.24 6.40
CA ALA A 150 20.57 -6.07 5.45
C ALA A 150 21.06 -6.38 4.04
N GLU A 151 20.17 -6.95 3.24
CA GLU A 151 20.38 -7.07 1.79
C GLU A 151 20.03 -5.76 1.10
N VAL A 152 20.57 -5.57 -0.11
CA VAL A 152 20.24 -4.46 -1.01
C VAL A 152 19.58 -5.05 -2.24
N ARG A 153 18.46 -4.46 -2.65
CA ARG A 153 17.77 -4.72 -3.91
C ARG A 153 17.64 -3.39 -4.63
N ASP A 154 18.34 -3.24 -5.75
CA ASP A 154 18.31 -2.04 -6.57
C ASP A 154 17.39 -2.19 -7.79
N LEU A 155 16.81 -1.06 -8.21
CA LEU A 155 16.06 -0.94 -9.46
C LEU A 155 16.68 0.14 -10.31
N HIS A 156 16.83 -0.14 -11.59
CA HIS A 156 17.22 0.83 -12.61
C HIS A 156 16.06 1.07 -13.57
N THR A 157 15.59 2.31 -13.67
CA THR A 157 14.65 2.73 -14.69
C THR A 157 15.37 3.58 -15.74
N PRO A 158 15.38 3.16 -17.01
CA PRO A 158 15.98 3.94 -18.08
C PRO A 158 15.35 5.33 -18.22
N GLY A 159 16.20 6.29 -18.57
CA GLY A 159 15.76 7.63 -18.95
C GLY A 159 15.01 7.60 -20.27
N LEU A 160 14.09 8.56 -20.45
CA LEU A 160 13.38 8.77 -21.70
C LEU A 160 13.73 10.18 -22.19
N THR A 161 14.41 10.24 -23.34
CA THR A 161 14.93 11.49 -23.91
C THR A 161 13.84 12.56 -23.99
N GLY A 162 14.11 13.72 -23.37
CA GLY A 162 13.18 14.85 -23.34
C GLY A 162 12.01 14.75 -22.35
N GLN A 163 11.88 13.63 -21.61
CA GLN A 163 10.78 13.42 -20.66
C GLN A 163 11.27 13.17 -19.22
N ARG A 164 12.21 12.23 -19.03
CA ARG A 164 12.76 11.90 -17.70
C ARG A 164 14.20 11.44 -17.78
N PHE A 165 14.97 11.73 -16.73
CA PHE A 165 16.29 11.12 -16.54
C PHE A 165 16.15 9.66 -16.08
N ALA A 166 17.22 8.89 -16.22
CA ALA A 166 17.30 7.58 -15.59
C ALA A 166 17.20 7.72 -14.06
N VAL A 167 16.61 6.72 -13.41
CA VAL A 167 16.40 6.69 -11.96
C VAL A 167 16.92 5.39 -11.41
N ASP A 168 17.84 5.48 -10.45
CA ASP A 168 18.29 4.36 -9.64
C ASP A 168 17.65 4.45 -8.25
N GLN A 169 17.05 3.36 -7.79
CA GLN A 169 16.44 3.27 -6.46
C GLN A 169 17.05 2.10 -5.69
N TYR A 170 17.36 2.31 -4.41
CA TYR A 170 18.03 1.33 -3.57
C TYR A 170 17.16 0.98 -2.37
N TYR A 171 16.65 -0.25 -2.34
CA TYR A 171 15.81 -0.78 -1.27
C TYR A 171 16.60 -1.77 -0.43
N LEU A 172 16.44 -1.67 0.89
CA LEU A 172 17.21 -2.42 1.86
C LEU A 172 16.25 -3.23 2.71
N HIS A 173 16.60 -4.49 2.99
CA HIS A 173 15.75 -5.41 3.74
C HIS A 173 16.51 -6.17 4.81
N ALA A 174 15.87 -6.35 5.96
CA ALA A 174 16.36 -7.23 7.01
C ALA A 174 15.22 -8.14 7.51
N ALA A 175 15.51 -9.44 7.57
CA ALA A 175 14.64 -10.44 8.18
C ALA A 175 14.97 -10.61 9.66
N LEU A 176 13.98 -10.38 10.53
CA LEU A 176 14.09 -10.58 11.97
C LEU A 176 13.28 -11.83 12.36
N ASP A 177 13.96 -12.95 12.50
CA ASP A 177 13.38 -14.22 12.93
C ASP A 177 13.73 -14.56 14.39
N GLY A 178 13.02 -15.53 14.97
CA GLY A 178 13.24 -15.97 16.35
C GLY A 178 12.88 -14.90 17.39
N LEU A 179 11.95 -14.00 17.05
CA LEU A 179 11.42 -13.00 17.97
C LEU A 179 10.52 -13.65 19.01
N ARG A 180 10.39 -13.03 20.18
CA ARG A 180 9.45 -13.46 21.20
C ARG A 180 8.04 -13.00 20.82
N PRO A 181 7.01 -13.85 20.96
CA PRO A 181 5.62 -13.44 20.76
C PRO A 181 5.19 -12.30 21.71
N GLY A 182 4.21 -11.50 21.29
CA GLY A 182 3.57 -10.45 22.07
C GLY A 182 4.50 -9.34 22.57
N THR A 183 5.72 -9.25 22.01
CA THR A 183 6.81 -8.44 22.55
C THR A 183 6.99 -7.18 21.73
N ARG A 184 7.12 -6.03 22.40
CA ARG A 184 7.53 -4.79 21.77
C ARG A 184 9.05 -4.79 21.54
N TYR A 185 9.44 -4.52 20.30
CA TYR A 185 10.83 -4.31 19.89
C TYR A 185 11.01 -2.88 19.40
N TYR A 186 12.18 -2.32 19.68
CA TYR A 186 12.64 -1.06 19.13
C TYR A 186 13.70 -1.35 18.08
N TYR A 187 13.71 -0.57 17.00
CA TYR A 187 14.64 -0.78 15.91
C TYR A 187 15.11 0.53 15.28
N GLY A 188 16.30 0.47 14.69
CA GLY A 188 16.85 1.52 13.86
C GLY A 188 17.48 0.90 12.62
N VAL A 189 17.38 1.59 11.49
CA VAL A 189 18.00 1.21 10.21
C VAL A 189 19.22 2.08 9.97
N GLY A 190 20.26 1.51 9.36
CA GLY A 190 21.50 2.23 9.12
C GLY A 190 22.42 1.54 8.13
N HIS A 191 23.61 2.11 7.96
CA HIS A 191 24.69 1.62 7.11
C HIS A 191 26.02 2.24 7.57
N ASP A 192 27.14 1.92 6.92
CA ASP A 192 28.42 2.54 7.24
C ASP A 192 28.31 4.07 7.05
N GLY A 193 28.58 4.82 8.12
CA GLY A 193 28.40 6.29 8.19
C GLY A 193 27.05 6.78 8.74
N PHE A 194 26.07 5.91 8.96
CA PHE A 194 24.77 6.24 9.56
C PHE A 194 24.42 5.21 10.65
N ASP A 195 24.68 5.55 11.91
CA ASP A 195 24.28 4.71 13.06
C ASP A 195 23.01 5.24 13.72
N PRO A 196 21.88 4.51 13.66
CA PRO A 196 20.63 4.95 14.28
C PRO A 196 20.69 5.00 15.82
N ALA A 197 21.69 4.35 16.44
CA ALA A 197 21.90 4.42 17.89
C ALA A 197 22.72 5.64 18.34
N SER A 198 23.22 6.47 17.40
CA SER A 198 23.94 7.70 17.77
C SER A 198 23.01 8.72 18.44
N ARG A 199 23.56 9.55 19.33
CA ARG A 199 22.78 10.55 20.08
C ARG A 199 22.00 11.49 19.17
N GLU A 200 22.56 11.86 18.02
CA GLU A 200 21.90 12.77 17.07
C GLU A 200 20.76 12.09 16.30
N ARG A 201 20.69 10.74 16.30
CA ARG A 201 19.78 9.96 15.46
C ARG A 201 18.79 9.10 16.26
N LEU A 202 18.79 9.18 17.59
CA LEU A 202 17.82 8.47 18.44
C LEU A 202 16.36 8.76 18.08
N SER A 203 16.06 9.95 17.53
CA SER A 203 14.71 10.30 17.04
C SER A 203 14.25 9.47 15.85
N THR A 204 15.17 8.79 15.18
CA THR A 204 14.88 7.87 14.06
C THR A 204 14.50 6.47 14.55
N VAL A 205 14.57 6.16 15.84
CA VAL A 205 14.21 4.83 16.33
C VAL A 205 12.70 4.58 16.20
N GLY A 206 12.33 3.48 15.55
CA GLY A 206 10.97 2.98 15.43
C GLY A 206 10.67 1.86 16.43
N SER A 207 9.42 1.40 16.48
CA SER A 207 9.06 0.23 17.28
C SER A 207 7.93 -0.56 16.65
N PHE A 208 7.88 -1.85 16.90
CA PHE A 208 6.80 -2.74 16.50
C PHE A 208 6.47 -3.74 17.61
N ARG A 209 5.34 -4.44 17.50
CA ARG A 209 4.95 -5.54 18.40
C ARG A 209 4.69 -6.80 17.59
N THR A 210 5.29 -7.91 17.98
CA THR A 210 5.00 -9.24 17.40
C THR A 210 3.63 -9.73 17.84
N ALA A 211 3.03 -10.63 17.05
CA ALA A 211 1.76 -11.24 17.41
C ALA A 211 1.87 -12.01 18.75
N PRO A 212 0.82 -12.02 19.59
CA PRO A 212 0.84 -12.71 20.88
C PRO A 212 0.87 -14.24 20.71
N ALA A 213 1.35 -14.95 21.73
CA ALA A 213 1.43 -16.41 21.70
C ALA A 213 0.05 -17.07 21.77
N ALA A 214 -0.84 -16.52 22.60
CA ALA A 214 -2.24 -16.89 22.68
C ALA A 214 -3.08 -15.83 21.97
N PRO A 215 -4.19 -16.21 21.31
CA PRO A 215 -5.12 -15.24 20.74
C PRO A 215 -5.63 -14.25 21.80
N GLU A 216 -5.55 -12.97 21.49
CA GLU A 216 -6.18 -11.87 22.24
C GLU A 216 -7.03 -11.05 21.26
N THR A 217 -7.97 -10.24 21.75
CA THR A 217 -8.71 -9.33 20.87
C THR A 217 -7.76 -8.36 20.19
N PHE A 218 -7.87 -8.22 18.87
CA PHE A 218 -7.01 -7.34 18.09
C PHE A 218 -7.79 -6.64 16.98
N VAL A 219 -7.22 -5.55 16.47
CA VAL A 219 -7.75 -4.81 15.32
C VAL A 219 -6.81 -4.97 14.14
N PHE A 220 -7.33 -5.14 12.94
CA PHE A 220 -6.62 -4.87 11.69
C PHE A 220 -7.41 -3.88 10.84
N THR A 221 -6.75 -3.21 9.92
CA THR A 221 -7.45 -2.39 8.91
C THR A 221 -7.24 -2.95 7.51
N ALA A 222 -8.14 -2.63 6.59
CA ALA A 222 -8.01 -3.05 5.20
C ALA A 222 -8.50 -1.97 4.23
N PHE A 223 -7.81 -1.84 3.11
CA PHE A 223 -8.08 -0.86 2.07
C PHE A 223 -7.27 -1.20 0.80
N GLY A 224 -7.60 -0.61 -0.34
CA GLY A 224 -6.81 -0.65 -1.58
C GLY A 224 -6.77 0.73 -2.23
N ASP A 225 -6.00 0.88 -3.31
CA ASP A 225 -6.10 2.06 -4.18
C ASP A 225 -5.69 3.37 -3.45
N GLN A 226 -4.61 3.28 -2.67
CA GLN A 226 -4.16 4.37 -1.79
C GLN A 226 -3.53 5.50 -2.60
N GLY A 227 -2.52 5.18 -3.41
CA GLY A 227 -1.79 6.17 -4.17
C GLY A 227 -1.09 7.23 -3.33
N VAL A 228 -0.72 8.32 -3.99
CA VAL A 228 -0.09 9.50 -3.36
C VAL A 228 -1.04 10.68 -3.49
N SER A 229 -1.60 11.13 -2.36
CA SER A 229 -2.52 12.26 -2.31
C SER A 229 -2.60 12.84 -0.90
N TYR A 230 -3.16 14.05 -0.78
CA TYR A 230 -3.50 14.60 0.52
C TYR A 230 -4.48 13.68 1.27
N ASP A 231 -5.39 13.06 0.53
CA ASP A 231 -6.42 12.20 1.09
C ASP A 231 -5.88 10.89 1.63
N ALA A 232 -4.92 10.28 0.93
CA ALA A 232 -4.18 9.12 1.40
C ALA A 232 -3.41 9.42 2.69
N LEU A 233 -2.70 10.56 2.73
CA LEU A 233 -1.98 11.01 3.93
C LEU A 233 -2.92 11.31 5.11
N ALA A 234 -4.13 11.82 4.84
CA ALA A 234 -5.14 12.03 5.88
C ALA A 234 -5.64 10.69 6.42
N ASN A 235 -5.95 9.73 5.55
CA ASN A 235 -6.38 8.37 5.92
C ASN A 235 -5.33 7.65 6.77
N ASP A 236 -4.04 7.75 6.45
CA ASP A 236 -2.94 7.17 7.25
C ASP A 236 -3.04 7.54 8.74
N LYS A 237 -3.37 8.80 9.04
CA LYS A 237 -3.52 9.28 10.43
C LYS A 237 -4.74 8.68 11.12
N VAL A 238 -5.86 8.55 10.42
CA VAL A 238 -7.11 8.00 10.97
C VAL A 238 -6.96 6.50 11.21
N ILE A 239 -6.34 5.79 10.26
CA ILE A 239 -5.99 4.37 10.35
C ILE A 239 -5.13 4.10 11.60
N LEU A 240 -4.07 4.89 11.84
CA LEU A 240 -3.22 4.72 13.02
C LEU A 240 -4.00 4.94 14.33
N GLY A 241 -4.99 5.84 14.34
CA GLY A 241 -5.90 6.07 15.46
C GLY A 241 -6.78 4.88 15.84
N ARG A 242 -6.85 3.84 14.99
CA ARG A 242 -7.55 2.58 15.29
C ARG A 242 -6.71 1.57 16.07
N HIS A 243 -5.44 1.91 16.34
CA HIS A 243 -4.46 1.02 16.97
C HIS A 243 -4.37 -0.39 16.33
N PRO A 244 -4.26 -0.49 15.00
CA PRO A 244 -4.21 -1.80 14.35
C PRO A 244 -2.93 -2.56 14.63
N SER A 245 -3.04 -3.88 14.60
CA SER A 245 -1.92 -4.81 14.65
C SER A 245 -1.24 -4.99 13.30
N PHE A 246 -1.98 -4.79 12.20
CA PHE A 246 -1.49 -4.78 10.82
C PHE A 246 -2.52 -4.11 9.90
N HIS A 247 -2.08 -3.77 8.69
CA HIS A 247 -2.90 -3.27 7.59
C HIS A 247 -2.89 -4.29 6.44
N LEU A 248 -4.04 -4.55 5.83
CA LEU A 248 -4.15 -5.27 4.55
C LEU A 248 -4.30 -4.23 3.43
N HIS A 249 -3.38 -4.26 2.45
CA HIS A 249 -3.44 -3.38 1.29
C HIS A 249 -3.78 -4.20 0.04
N ALA A 250 -5.01 -4.07 -0.45
CA ALA A 250 -5.60 -4.87 -1.52
C ALA A 250 -5.17 -4.43 -2.93
N GLY A 251 -3.87 -4.22 -3.15
CA GLY A 251 -3.31 -3.82 -4.45
C GLY A 251 -3.48 -2.35 -4.82
N ASP A 252 -2.90 -1.96 -5.95
CA ASP A 252 -2.80 -0.60 -6.46
C ASP A 252 -2.19 0.36 -5.44
N ILE A 253 -0.90 0.13 -5.20
CA ILE A 253 -0.25 0.67 -4.02
C ILE A 253 0.01 2.17 -4.17
N CYS A 254 0.78 2.57 -5.18
CA CYS A 254 1.18 3.97 -5.34
C CYS A 254 0.75 4.63 -6.66
N TYR A 255 0.35 3.86 -7.68
CA TYR A 255 0.12 4.34 -9.05
C TYR A 255 1.37 4.98 -9.70
N ALA A 256 2.54 4.38 -9.50
CA ALA A 256 3.73 4.72 -10.29
C ALA A 256 3.51 4.37 -11.76
N ASP A 257 2.84 3.25 -12.03
CA ASP A 257 2.16 3.00 -13.29
C ASP A 257 0.75 3.61 -13.20
N THR A 258 0.48 4.62 -14.02
CA THR A 258 -0.82 5.31 -14.05
C THR A 258 -1.80 4.71 -15.07
N THR A 259 -1.33 3.80 -15.93
CA THR A 259 -2.14 3.14 -16.95
C THR A 259 -2.65 1.79 -16.45
N GLY A 260 -1.77 0.97 -15.86
CA GLY A 260 -2.13 -0.30 -15.23
C GLY A 260 -2.69 -1.34 -16.21
N HIS A 261 -2.20 -1.36 -17.45
CA HIS A 261 -2.52 -2.40 -18.42
C HIS A 261 -1.53 -3.56 -18.37
N GLY A 262 -0.40 -3.41 -17.68
CA GLY A 262 0.66 -4.42 -17.59
C GLY A 262 1.51 -4.48 -18.85
N GLU A 263 1.61 -3.38 -19.59
CA GLU A 263 2.35 -3.30 -20.86
C GLU A 263 3.57 -2.37 -20.72
N GLU A 264 4.64 -2.61 -21.49
CA GLU A 264 5.81 -1.70 -21.50
C GLU A 264 5.48 -0.29 -21.99
N SER A 265 4.39 -0.13 -22.75
CA SER A 265 3.84 1.16 -23.19
C SER A 265 3.14 1.95 -22.09
N ASP A 266 2.95 1.37 -20.91
CA ASP A 266 2.29 2.04 -19.80
C ASP A 266 3.06 3.27 -19.31
N ILE A 267 2.31 4.27 -18.84
CA ILE A 267 2.90 5.51 -18.32
C ILE A 267 3.40 5.23 -16.91
N TYR A 268 4.72 5.06 -16.82
CA TYR A 268 5.41 4.74 -15.59
C TYR A 268 6.35 5.87 -15.11
N ASP A 269 6.20 6.29 -13.85
CA ASP A 269 7.13 7.17 -13.13
C ASP A 269 7.59 6.54 -11.80
N PRO A 270 8.82 6.00 -11.72
CA PRO A 270 9.32 5.34 -10.52
C PRO A 270 9.42 6.25 -9.30
N ARG A 271 9.47 7.58 -9.49
CA ARG A 271 9.61 8.56 -8.39
C ARG A 271 8.36 8.67 -7.53
N VAL A 272 7.21 8.21 -8.03
CA VAL A 272 5.97 8.12 -7.25
C VAL A 272 6.14 7.16 -6.08
N TRP A 273 6.98 6.13 -6.21
CA TRP A 273 7.34 5.26 -5.09
C TRP A 273 8.05 5.99 -3.96
N ASP A 274 8.98 6.89 -4.28
CA ASP A 274 9.69 7.67 -3.27
C ASP A 274 8.71 8.53 -2.45
N GLN A 275 7.70 9.10 -3.13
CA GLN A 275 6.66 9.90 -2.51
C GLN A 275 5.73 9.05 -1.64
N PHE A 276 5.29 7.89 -2.15
CA PHE A 276 4.45 6.96 -1.40
C PHE A 276 5.14 6.46 -0.13
N LEU A 277 6.40 6.04 -0.24
CA LEU A 277 7.16 5.55 0.91
C LEU A 277 7.39 6.66 1.94
N ALA A 278 7.64 7.90 1.50
CA ALA A 278 7.74 9.05 2.41
C ALA A 278 6.40 9.38 3.10
N GLN A 279 5.27 9.29 2.37
CA GLN A 279 3.92 9.52 2.90
C GLN A 279 3.58 8.51 4.00
N THR A 280 3.72 7.22 3.68
CA THR A 280 3.24 6.10 4.49
C THR A 280 4.17 5.74 5.65
N GLU A 281 5.45 6.14 5.60
CA GLU A 281 6.44 5.88 6.66
C GLU A 281 5.96 6.31 8.06
N SER A 282 5.11 7.34 8.15
CA SER A 282 4.55 7.80 9.42
C SER A 282 3.78 6.71 10.19
N VAL A 283 3.21 5.74 9.47
CA VAL A 283 2.42 4.61 9.99
C VAL A 283 3.16 3.29 9.78
N ALA A 284 3.64 3.04 8.56
CA ALA A 284 4.22 1.77 8.14
C ALA A 284 5.52 1.41 8.89
N LYS A 285 6.23 2.39 9.47
CA LYS A 285 7.39 2.14 10.34
C LYS A 285 7.04 1.49 11.69
N SER A 286 5.77 1.44 12.06
CA SER A 286 5.33 0.93 13.38
C SER A 286 4.30 -0.20 13.30
N VAL A 287 3.54 -0.25 12.22
CA VAL A 287 2.50 -1.26 12.00
C VAL A 287 2.74 -1.95 10.64
N PRO A 288 2.78 -3.28 10.57
CA PRO A 288 2.98 -4.04 9.34
C PRO A 288 1.98 -3.69 8.24
N TRP A 289 2.50 -3.47 7.04
CA TRP A 289 1.78 -3.12 5.82
C TRP A 289 1.78 -4.31 4.86
N MET A 290 0.73 -5.14 4.94
CA MET A 290 0.63 -6.41 4.22
C MET A 290 0.00 -6.16 2.85
N VAL A 291 0.83 -5.94 1.84
CA VAL A 291 0.39 -5.64 0.46
C VAL A 291 0.14 -6.89 -0.37
N THR A 292 -0.81 -6.82 -1.30
CA THR A 292 -0.90 -7.71 -2.48
C THR A 292 -0.78 -6.86 -3.76
N THR A 293 -0.89 -7.49 -4.94
CA THR A 293 -0.82 -6.87 -6.27
C THR A 293 -2.17 -6.40 -6.77
N GLY A 294 -2.21 -5.20 -7.35
CA GLY A 294 -3.26 -4.71 -8.24
C GLY A 294 -2.78 -4.64 -9.70
N ASN A 295 -3.60 -4.09 -10.58
CA ASN A 295 -3.22 -3.97 -11.99
C ASN A 295 -2.22 -2.82 -12.23
N HIS A 296 -2.23 -1.78 -11.39
CA HIS A 296 -1.24 -0.70 -11.42
C HIS A 296 0.09 -1.06 -10.76
N ASP A 297 0.22 -2.29 -10.24
CA ASP A 297 1.48 -2.83 -9.73
C ASP A 297 2.17 -3.75 -10.77
N MET A 298 1.58 -3.94 -11.96
CA MET A 298 2.16 -4.70 -13.08
C MET A 298 3.19 -3.85 -13.86
N GLU A 299 4.31 -3.55 -13.21
CA GLU A 299 5.40 -2.73 -13.77
C GLU A 299 6.24 -3.52 -14.80
N ALA A 300 5.69 -3.73 -16.01
CA ALA A 300 6.23 -4.60 -17.06
C ALA A 300 7.74 -4.43 -17.35
N TRP A 301 8.27 -3.23 -17.11
CA TRP A 301 9.68 -2.88 -17.24
C TRP A 301 10.64 -3.70 -16.37
N TYR A 302 10.19 -4.21 -15.22
CA TYR A 302 11.10 -4.88 -14.27
C TYR A 302 11.10 -6.40 -14.36
N SER A 303 10.12 -7.01 -15.01
CA SER A 303 10.00 -8.47 -15.15
C SER A 303 8.85 -8.83 -16.08
N PRO A 304 8.82 -10.05 -16.68
CA PRO A 304 7.76 -10.45 -17.61
C PRO A 304 6.32 -10.34 -17.09
N ASN A 305 6.10 -10.43 -15.77
CA ASN A 305 4.78 -10.29 -15.13
C ASN A 305 4.61 -8.95 -14.39
N GLY A 306 5.58 -8.04 -14.51
CA GLY A 306 5.58 -6.73 -13.87
C GLY A 306 5.89 -6.68 -12.38
N TYR A 307 6.16 -7.79 -11.69
CA TYR A 307 6.33 -7.82 -10.23
C TYR A 307 7.78 -7.70 -9.71
N GLY A 308 8.75 -7.46 -10.59
CA GLY A 308 10.14 -7.19 -10.21
C GLY A 308 10.27 -5.98 -9.30
N GLY A 309 9.50 -4.92 -9.56
CA GLY A 309 9.47 -3.72 -8.73
C GLY A 309 8.93 -3.97 -7.31
N GLN A 310 7.82 -4.69 -7.19
CA GLN A 310 7.30 -5.11 -5.88
C GLN A 310 8.30 -6.00 -5.13
N SER A 311 8.93 -6.95 -5.82
CA SER A 311 9.94 -7.85 -5.23
C SER A 311 11.17 -7.09 -4.73
N ALA A 312 11.55 -5.99 -5.38
CA ALA A 312 12.61 -5.13 -4.90
C ALA A 312 12.18 -4.26 -3.71
N ARG A 313 10.89 -3.92 -3.58
CA ARG A 313 10.40 -2.97 -2.56
C ARG A 313 9.89 -3.65 -1.29
N TRP A 314 9.42 -4.89 -1.36
CA TRP A 314 8.88 -5.62 -0.21
C TRP A 314 9.57 -6.94 0.07
N THR A 315 9.51 -7.34 1.33
CA THR A 315 9.73 -8.74 1.74
C THR A 315 8.48 -9.20 2.48
N LEU A 316 7.69 -10.03 1.81
CA LEU A 316 6.42 -10.59 2.29
C LEU A 316 6.62 -12.04 2.75
N PRO A 317 5.61 -12.68 3.37
CA PRO A 317 5.69 -14.08 3.70
C PRO A 317 5.94 -14.96 2.46
N ASP A 318 6.83 -15.93 2.58
CA ASP A 318 7.34 -16.76 1.48
C ASP A 318 6.64 -18.13 1.40
N ASN A 319 5.39 -18.21 1.88
CA ASN A 319 4.61 -19.45 1.94
C ASN A 319 3.55 -19.58 0.83
N GLY A 320 3.58 -18.67 -0.16
CA GLY A 320 2.85 -18.81 -1.42
C GLY A 320 3.35 -19.97 -2.26
N PHE A 321 2.63 -20.27 -3.35
CA PHE A 321 3.03 -21.35 -4.27
C PHE A 321 4.32 -21.05 -5.05
N ASP A 322 4.62 -19.76 -5.28
CA ASP A 322 5.78 -19.28 -6.02
C ASP A 322 6.14 -17.84 -5.56
N PRO A 323 6.72 -17.66 -4.36
CA PRO A 323 6.95 -16.33 -3.78
C PRO A 323 7.86 -15.42 -4.60
N GLN A 324 8.65 -15.99 -5.52
CA GLN A 324 9.54 -15.23 -6.40
C GLN A 324 8.78 -14.60 -7.57
N LYS A 325 7.82 -15.32 -8.15
CA LYS A 325 7.07 -14.84 -9.33
C LYS A 325 5.72 -14.25 -8.96
N ALA A 326 5.15 -14.62 -7.81
CA ALA A 326 3.86 -14.12 -7.35
C ALA A 326 4.01 -13.59 -5.91
N PRO A 327 4.77 -12.50 -5.70
CA PRO A 327 5.11 -11.99 -4.36
C PRO A 327 3.89 -11.49 -3.57
N GLY A 328 2.78 -11.15 -4.25
CA GLY A 328 1.50 -10.81 -3.62
C GLY A 328 0.71 -12.01 -3.07
N VAL A 329 1.17 -13.24 -3.29
CA VAL A 329 0.43 -14.46 -2.93
C VAL A 329 1.04 -15.12 -1.72
N TYR A 330 0.35 -15.03 -0.59
CA TYR A 330 0.84 -15.57 0.68
C TYR A 330 -0.28 -15.70 1.71
N SER A 331 0.05 -16.23 2.87
CA SER A 331 -0.88 -16.29 4.00
C SER A 331 -0.17 -16.13 5.34
N PHE A 332 -0.90 -15.78 6.37
CA PHE A 332 -0.41 -15.80 7.75
C PHE A 332 -1.58 -15.96 8.72
N THR A 333 -1.30 -16.31 9.97
CA THR A 333 -2.30 -16.36 11.03
C THR A 333 -1.94 -15.35 12.10
N TYR A 334 -2.86 -14.45 12.42
CA TYR A 334 -2.74 -13.52 13.53
C TYR A 334 -3.88 -13.76 14.52
N GLY A 335 -3.55 -14.10 15.76
CA GLY A 335 -4.56 -14.50 16.74
C GLY A 335 -5.37 -15.70 16.24
N ASN A 336 -6.69 -15.53 16.15
CA ASN A 336 -7.64 -16.52 15.66
C ASN A 336 -8.07 -16.33 14.18
N VAL A 337 -7.37 -15.49 13.42
CA VAL A 337 -7.72 -15.17 12.03
C VAL A 337 -6.63 -15.64 11.07
N GLY A 338 -6.99 -16.52 10.15
CA GLY A 338 -6.18 -16.86 8.97
C GLY A 338 -6.40 -15.84 7.85
N ILE A 339 -5.32 -15.23 7.38
CA ILE A 339 -5.34 -14.25 6.28
C ILE A 339 -4.74 -14.90 5.03
N VAL A 340 -5.38 -14.70 3.87
CA VAL A 340 -4.87 -15.12 2.56
C VAL A 340 -4.84 -13.91 1.62
N ALA A 341 -3.67 -13.61 1.08
CA ALA A 341 -3.46 -12.63 0.01
C ALA A 341 -3.42 -13.35 -1.34
N LEU A 342 -4.12 -12.81 -2.35
CA LEU A 342 -4.10 -13.34 -3.72
C LEU A 342 -3.79 -12.26 -4.74
N ASP A 343 -3.21 -12.69 -5.86
CA ASP A 343 -2.99 -11.89 -7.05
C ASP A 343 -4.11 -12.14 -8.06
N ALA A 344 -5.08 -11.23 -8.10
CA ALA A 344 -6.26 -11.37 -8.95
C ALA A 344 -5.99 -11.12 -10.43
N ASN A 345 -4.83 -10.57 -10.81
CA ASN A 345 -4.46 -10.42 -12.21
C ASN A 345 -4.31 -11.78 -12.92
N ASP A 346 -4.01 -12.85 -12.19
CA ASP A 346 -3.92 -14.23 -12.72
C ASP A 346 -5.25 -14.76 -13.27
N VAL A 347 -6.38 -14.24 -12.79
CA VAL A 347 -7.72 -14.71 -13.17
C VAL A 347 -8.59 -13.63 -13.80
N SER A 348 -8.12 -12.38 -13.89
CA SER A 348 -8.93 -11.26 -14.37
C SER A 348 -9.38 -11.43 -15.82
N TYR A 349 -10.66 -11.16 -16.06
CA TYR A 349 -11.22 -11.02 -17.41
C TYR A 349 -11.22 -9.58 -17.90
N GLU A 350 -11.21 -8.61 -17.00
CA GLU A 350 -11.14 -7.19 -17.32
C GLU A 350 -9.77 -6.78 -17.88
N ILE A 351 -8.70 -7.05 -17.11
CA ILE A 351 -7.31 -6.72 -17.42
C ILE A 351 -6.51 -8.03 -17.58
N PRO A 352 -6.48 -8.61 -18.79
CA PRO A 352 -5.99 -9.98 -18.98
C PRO A 352 -4.47 -10.09 -19.14
N ALA A 353 -3.68 -9.03 -18.91
CA ALA A 353 -2.23 -9.03 -19.20
C ALA A 353 -1.48 -10.15 -18.47
N ASN A 354 -1.83 -10.40 -17.20
CA ASN A 354 -1.30 -11.52 -16.43
C ASN A 354 -2.28 -12.71 -16.35
N LYS A 355 -3.38 -12.74 -17.10
CA LYS A 355 -4.36 -13.84 -17.00
C LYS A 355 -3.67 -15.18 -17.31
N GLY A 356 -3.70 -16.09 -16.35
CA GLY A 356 -3.15 -17.44 -16.45
C GLY A 356 -1.63 -17.54 -16.29
N PHE A 357 -0.93 -16.47 -15.88
CA PHE A 357 0.53 -16.48 -15.75
C PHE A 357 1.03 -17.54 -14.76
N THR A 358 0.20 -17.96 -13.80
CA THR A 358 0.58 -19.02 -12.85
C THR A 358 0.33 -20.44 -13.36
N GLY A 359 -0.39 -20.59 -14.48
CA GLY A 359 -0.84 -21.88 -15.00
C GLY A 359 -1.84 -22.58 -14.06
N GLY A 360 -2.64 -21.81 -13.31
CA GLY A 360 -3.61 -22.33 -12.33
C GLY A 360 -3.00 -22.80 -11.01
N ARG A 361 -1.67 -22.68 -10.84
CA ARG A 361 -0.98 -23.08 -9.60
C ARG A 361 -1.43 -22.25 -8.40
N GLN A 362 -1.74 -20.96 -8.59
CA GLN A 362 -2.29 -20.12 -7.53
C GLN A 362 -3.65 -20.64 -7.06
N THR A 363 -4.58 -20.90 -7.98
CA THR A 363 -5.92 -21.43 -7.65
C THR A 363 -5.85 -22.79 -6.97
N ALA A 364 -4.95 -23.68 -7.41
CA ALA A 364 -4.72 -24.96 -6.75
C ALA A 364 -4.10 -24.82 -5.35
N TRP A 365 -3.21 -23.85 -5.15
CA TRP A 365 -2.66 -23.52 -3.83
C TRP A 365 -3.73 -22.94 -2.91
N LEU A 366 -4.59 -22.06 -3.42
CA LEU A 366 -5.71 -21.48 -2.67
C LEU A 366 -6.65 -22.57 -2.13
N ASP A 367 -7.04 -23.54 -2.96
CA ASP A 367 -7.90 -24.65 -2.53
C ASP A 367 -7.29 -25.43 -1.36
N ARG A 368 -6.00 -25.77 -1.45
CA ARG A 368 -5.30 -26.45 -0.35
C ARG A 368 -5.19 -25.57 0.89
N ARG A 369 -4.78 -24.31 0.71
CA ARG A 369 -4.47 -23.42 1.82
C ARG A 369 -5.70 -23.04 2.64
N LEU A 370 -6.83 -22.81 1.98
CA LEU A 370 -8.10 -22.61 2.66
C LEU A 370 -8.51 -23.86 3.46
N GLY A 371 -8.31 -25.06 2.89
CA GLY A 371 -8.56 -26.32 3.59
C GLY A 371 -7.69 -26.49 4.85
N GLU A 372 -6.40 -26.17 4.75
CA GLU A 372 -5.48 -26.18 5.90
C GLU A 372 -5.89 -25.21 7.00
N LEU A 373 -6.21 -23.96 6.63
CA LEU A 373 -6.65 -22.95 7.59
C LEU A 373 -7.95 -23.36 8.28
N ARG A 374 -8.90 -23.96 7.53
CA ARG A 374 -10.17 -24.44 8.09
C ARG A 374 -10.04 -25.67 8.98
N ALA A 375 -9.05 -26.51 8.72
CA ALA A 375 -8.76 -27.66 9.57
C ALA A 375 -8.04 -27.26 10.87
N SER A 376 -7.50 -26.04 10.96
CA SER A 376 -6.76 -25.58 12.14
C SER A 376 -7.70 -25.20 13.29
N ALA A 377 -7.54 -25.86 14.44
CA ALA A 377 -8.30 -25.54 15.66
C ALA A 377 -7.97 -24.15 16.25
N SER A 378 -6.90 -23.48 15.78
CA SER A 378 -6.54 -22.14 16.23
C SER A 378 -7.15 -21.02 15.37
N VAL A 379 -7.92 -21.37 14.32
CA VAL A 379 -8.46 -20.42 13.35
C VAL A 379 -9.99 -20.44 13.44
N ASP A 380 -10.55 -19.38 14.01
CA ASP A 380 -12.00 -19.15 14.03
C ASP A 380 -12.47 -18.55 12.69
N PHE A 381 -11.65 -17.65 12.12
CA PHE A 381 -11.99 -16.91 10.91
C PHE A 381 -10.94 -17.04 9.80
N VAL A 382 -11.39 -17.14 8.55
CA VAL A 382 -10.54 -16.96 7.36
C VAL A 382 -11.02 -15.76 6.58
N VAL A 383 -10.10 -14.82 6.38
CA VAL A 383 -10.30 -13.61 5.59
C VAL A 383 -9.40 -13.69 4.36
N VAL A 384 -9.96 -13.40 3.20
CA VAL A 384 -9.23 -13.36 1.94
C VAL A 384 -9.22 -11.93 1.41
N PHE A 385 -8.09 -11.44 0.95
CA PHE A 385 -8.00 -10.14 0.30
C PHE A 385 -7.21 -10.18 -1.00
N PHE A 386 -7.67 -9.42 -2.00
CA PHE A 386 -7.11 -9.33 -3.35
C PHE A 386 -7.67 -8.12 -4.08
N HIS A 387 -7.12 -7.75 -5.22
CA HIS A 387 -7.45 -6.46 -5.84
C HIS A 387 -8.80 -6.40 -6.57
N HIS A 388 -8.96 -7.10 -7.70
CA HIS A 388 -10.15 -7.05 -8.56
C HIS A 388 -11.45 -7.45 -7.84
N CYS A 389 -12.55 -6.71 -7.99
CA CYS A 389 -13.78 -6.98 -7.25
C CYS A 389 -14.56 -8.19 -7.77
N ALA A 390 -14.90 -9.13 -6.88
CA ALA A 390 -15.86 -10.18 -7.18
C ALA A 390 -17.30 -9.65 -7.32
N TYR A 391 -17.67 -8.69 -6.47
CA TYR A 391 -18.99 -8.07 -6.43
C TYR A 391 -18.83 -6.55 -6.25
N SER A 392 -19.20 -5.80 -7.27
CA SER A 392 -19.25 -4.34 -7.26
C SER A 392 -20.34 -3.86 -8.23
N THR A 393 -21.10 -2.86 -7.79
CA THR A 393 -22.09 -2.15 -8.61
C THR A 393 -21.60 -0.80 -9.10
N SER A 394 -20.36 -0.41 -8.80
CA SER A 394 -19.76 0.82 -9.30
C SER A 394 -19.81 0.90 -10.85
N THR A 395 -19.49 2.06 -11.41
CA THR A 395 -19.36 2.23 -12.86
C THR A 395 -18.24 1.39 -13.50
N HIS A 396 -17.34 0.82 -12.70
CA HIS A 396 -16.25 -0.05 -13.13
C HIS A 396 -16.52 -1.54 -12.83
N ALA A 397 -17.43 -1.81 -11.89
CA ALA A 397 -18.16 -3.08 -11.69
C ALA A 397 -17.30 -4.33 -11.38
N SER A 398 -17.84 -5.52 -11.64
CA SER A 398 -17.27 -6.81 -11.17
C SER A 398 -16.40 -7.52 -12.21
N ASP A 399 -15.38 -8.23 -11.77
CA ASP A 399 -14.57 -9.13 -12.62
C ASP A 399 -15.15 -10.56 -12.61
N GLY A 400 -15.57 -11.06 -13.78
CA GLY A 400 -16.14 -12.39 -13.90
C GLY A 400 -15.13 -13.53 -13.75
N GLY A 401 -13.84 -13.28 -13.98
CA GLY A 401 -12.81 -14.31 -13.86
C GLY A 401 -12.50 -14.65 -12.41
N VAL A 402 -12.52 -13.64 -11.52
CA VAL A 402 -12.58 -13.86 -10.07
C VAL A 402 -13.80 -14.69 -9.69
N ARG A 403 -14.98 -14.35 -10.24
CA ARG A 403 -16.23 -15.06 -9.94
C ARG A 403 -16.12 -16.54 -10.28
N ASP A 404 -15.66 -16.84 -11.49
CA ASP A 404 -15.57 -18.20 -12.02
C ASP A 404 -14.49 -19.02 -11.32
N ALA A 405 -13.32 -18.42 -11.06
CA ALA A 405 -12.17 -19.15 -10.51
C ALA A 405 -12.26 -19.38 -9.00
N TRP A 406 -12.70 -18.39 -8.22
CA TRP A 406 -12.46 -18.38 -6.77
C TRP A 406 -13.71 -18.43 -5.89
N LEU A 407 -14.87 -17.93 -6.34
CA LEU A 407 -16.10 -18.03 -5.54
C LEU A 407 -16.48 -19.47 -5.17
N PRO A 408 -16.34 -20.48 -6.06
CA PRO A 408 -16.58 -21.87 -5.69
C PRO A 408 -15.68 -22.35 -4.56
N LEU A 409 -14.40 -21.93 -4.54
CA LEU A 409 -13.45 -22.28 -3.49
C LEU A 409 -13.75 -21.56 -2.18
N PHE A 410 -14.10 -20.28 -2.24
CA PHE A 410 -14.52 -19.52 -1.05
C PHE A 410 -15.75 -20.14 -0.40
N ALA A 411 -16.73 -20.56 -1.20
CA ALA A 411 -17.91 -21.26 -0.71
C ALA A 411 -17.58 -22.66 -0.15
N LYS A 412 -16.78 -23.46 -0.87
CA LYS A 412 -16.33 -24.80 -0.45
C LYS A 412 -15.66 -24.76 0.92
N HIS A 413 -14.80 -23.78 1.16
CA HIS A 413 -14.06 -23.62 2.41
C HIS A 413 -14.70 -22.63 3.38
N GLN A 414 -15.93 -22.18 3.09
CA GLN A 414 -16.71 -21.30 3.95
C GLN A 414 -15.92 -20.07 4.42
N VAL A 415 -15.23 -19.35 3.53
CA VAL A 415 -14.52 -18.10 3.83
C VAL A 415 -15.46 -17.13 4.56
N ASP A 416 -14.98 -16.44 5.60
CA ASP A 416 -15.86 -15.65 6.46
C ASP A 416 -16.02 -14.20 5.99
N LEU A 417 -14.98 -13.63 5.38
CA LEU A 417 -14.97 -12.27 4.83
C LEU A 417 -14.02 -12.18 3.64
N VAL A 418 -14.46 -11.51 2.57
CA VAL A 418 -13.63 -11.21 1.40
C VAL A 418 -13.51 -9.70 1.23
N ILE A 419 -12.29 -9.21 1.05
CA ILE A 419 -11.98 -7.78 0.93
C ILE A 419 -11.26 -7.49 -0.39
N ASN A 420 -11.77 -6.53 -1.15
CA ASN A 420 -11.25 -6.12 -2.45
C ASN A 420 -10.91 -4.62 -2.53
N GLY A 421 -10.09 -4.25 -3.52
CA GLY A 421 -9.77 -2.86 -3.89
C GLY A 421 -10.42 -2.50 -5.23
N HIS A 422 -9.64 -1.93 -6.15
CA HIS A 422 -9.88 -1.72 -7.59
C HIS A 422 -10.97 -0.71 -7.94
N ASN A 423 -12.15 -0.93 -7.38
CA ASN A 423 -13.26 0.00 -7.50
C ASN A 423 -13.09 1.08 -6.43
N HIS A 424 -12.83 2.32 -6.85
CA HIS A 424 -12.51 3.44 -5.95
C HIS A 424 -13.75 3.99 -5.22
N VAL A 425 -14.44 3.13 -4.49
CA VAL A 425 -15.60 3.38 -3.62
C VAL A 425 -15.54 2.45 -2.42
N TYR A 426 -16.40 2.68 -1.44
CA TYR A 426 -16.77 1.64 -0.48
C TYR A 426 -18.08 0.99 -0.89
N GLU A 427 -18.08 -0.33 -0.99
CA GLU A 427 -19.30 -1.10 -1.19
C GLU A 427 -19.26 -2.40 -0.39
N ARG A 428 -20.41 -2.76 0.19
CA ARG A 428 -20.58 -4.04 0.88
C ARG A 428 -21.82 -4.77 0.38
N THR A 429 -21.66 -6.07 0.19
CA THR A 429 -22.76 -6.97 -0.15
C THR A 429 -23.60 -7.36 1.09
N ASP A 430 -24.83 -7.80 0.85
CA ASP A 430 -25.50 -8.75 1.74
C ASP A 430 -24.73 -10.09 1.77
N ALA A 431 -25.10 -11.03 2.65
CA ALA A 431 -24.45 -12.33 2.69
C ALA A 431 -24.81 -13.15 1.43
N ILE A 432 -23.79 -13.60 0.71
CA ILE A 432 -23.96 -14.30 -0.58
C ILE A 432 -23.76 -15.80 -0.43
N LYS A 433 -24.76 -16.57 -0.85
CA LYS A 433 -24.74 -18.04 -0.85
C LYS A 433 -25.17 -18.56 -2.22
N GLY A 434 -24.29 -19.31 -2.87
CA GLY A 434 -24.56 -19.84 -4.22
C GLY A 434 -24.82 -18.76 -5.27
N GLY A 435 -24.14 -17.61 -5.15
CA GLY A 435 -24.28 -16.48 -6.07
C GLY A 435 -25.56 -15.64 -5.89
N ARG A 436 -26.34 -15.87 -4.83
CA ARG A 436 -27.56 -15.12 -4.50
C ARG A 436 -27.50 -14.59 -3.08
N VAL A 437 -28.37 -13.64 -2.73
CA VAL A 437 -28.55 -13.20 -1.35
C VAL A 437 -29.06 -14.38 -0.51
N GLY A 438 -28.23 -14.85 0.41
CA GLY A 438 -28.64 -15.84 1.41
C GLY A 438 -29.25 -15.19 2.65
N ARG A 439 -28.79 -14.00 3.01
CA ARG A 439 -29.35 -13.18 4.10
C ARG A 439 -29.05 -11.71 3.88
N ALA A 440 -30.05 -10.84 4.09
CA ALA A 440 -29.86 -9.41 4.16
C ALA A 440 -29.07 -9.02 5.43
N VAL A 441 -28.06 -8.16 5.28
CA VAL A 441 -27.16 -7.71 6.37
C VAL A 441 -27.21 -6.18 6.44
N PRO A 442 -28.32 -5.57 6.91
CA PRO A 442 -28.37 -4.13 7.11
C PRO A 442 -27.31 -3.66 8.11
N VAL A 443 -27.03 -2.36 8.12
CA VAL A 443 -26.09 -1.77 9.09
C VAL A 443 -26.47 -2.16 10.52
N GLY A 444 -25.50 -2.66 11.28
CA GLY A 444 -25.66 -3.18 12.64
C GLY A 444 -26.09 -4.64 12.75
N ALA A 445 -26.35 -5.33 11.63
CA ALA A 445 -26.72 -6.74 11.63
C ALA A 445 -25.51 -7.67 11.82
N SER A 446 -25.83 -8.95 12.07
CA SER A 446 -24.86 -10.04 12.06
C SER A 446 -25.21 -11.10 11.02
N THR A 447 -24.20 -11.84 10.59
CA THR A 447 -24.30 -12.95 9.64
C THR A 447 -23.45 -14.13 10.07
N ASP A 448 -23.88 -15.34 9.70
CA ASP A 448 -23.09 -16.57 9.82
C ASP A 448 -22.69 -17.10 8.43
N PRO A 449 -21.40 -17.06 8.05
CA PRO A 449 -20.94 -17.52 6.74
C PRO A 449 -21.29 -18.97 6.39
N THR A 450 -21.49 -19.83 7.40
CA THR A 450 -21.83 -21.25 7.19
C THR A 450 -23.31 -21.45 6.84
N ARG A 451 -24.18 -20.60 7.39
CA ARG A 451 -25.64 -20.67 7.19
C ARG A 451 -26.11 -19.71 6.10
N ASP A 452 -25.66 -18.47 6.20
CA ASP A 452 -26.19 -17.30 5.52
C ASP A 452 -25.39 -16.94 4.25
N GLY A 453 -24.09 -17.27 4.23
CA GLY A 453 -23.18 -16.98 3.11
C GLY A 453 -22.15 -15.89 3.42
N ILE A 454 -21.30 -15.60 2.44
CA ILE A 454 -20.09 -14.78 2.59
C ILE A 454 -20.41 -13.32 2.30
N VAL A 455 -19.89 -12.40 3.11
CA VAL A 455 -19.94 -10.96 2.82
C VAL A 455 -18.68 -10.55 2.06
N TYR A 456 -18.86 -9.80 0.98
CA TYR A 456 -17.79 -9.22 0.17
C TYR A 456 -17.78 -7.71 0.39
N VAL A 457 -16.59 -7.15 0.54
CA VAL A 457 -16.39 -5.72 0.75
C VAL A 457 -15.38 -5.19 -0.25
N THR A 458 -15.79 -4.19 -1.03
CA THR A 458 -14.92 -3.34 -1.82
C THR A 458 -14.50 -2.17 -0.95
N ALA A 459 -13.20 -2.04 -0.71
CA ALA A 459 -12.57 -1.02 0.13
C ALA A 459 -11.49 -0.23 -0.65
N GLY A 460 -11.81 0.17 -1.89
CA GLY A 460 -10.88 0.90 -2.78
C GLY A 460 -10.89 2.43 -2.61
N GLY A 461 -11.50 2.94 -1.54
CA GLY A 461 -11.58 4.38 -1.28
C GLY A 461 -10.37 4.97 -0.54
N ALA A 462 -9.17 4.42 -0.65
CA ALA A 462 -8.09 4.79 0.29
C ALA A 462 -7.37 6.11 -0.01
N GLY A 463 -7.43 6.61 -1.24
CA GLY A 463 -6.83 7.92 -1.57
C GLY A 463 -6.70 8.27 -3.04
N LYS A 464 -6.82 7.31 -3.95
CA LYS A 464 -6.92 7.57 -5.39
C LYS A 464 -8.30 8.12 -5.77
N SER A 465 -8.37 8.88 -6.86
CA SER A 465 -9.58 9.53 -7.36
C SER A 465 -10.79 8.59 -7.39
N LEU A 466 -11.88 8.99 -6.72
CA LEU A 466 -13.05 8.14 -6.50
C LEU A 466 -13.85 7.86 -7.78
N TYR A 467 -14.46 6.68 -7.82
CA TYR A 467 -15.44 6.30 -8.84
C TYR A 467 -16.84 6.75 -8.40
N SER A 468 -17.85 6.40 -9.20
CA SER A 468 -19.26 6.63 -8.87
C SER A 468 -20.05 5.33 -8.98
N PHE A 469 -21.24 5.33 -8.40
CA PHE A 469 -22.27 4.35 -8.74
C PHE A 469 -23.01 4.78 -10.02
N PRO A 470 -23.80 3.87 -10.65
CA PRO A 470 -24.59 4.17 -11.84
C PRO A 470 -25.57 5.33 -11.62
N ASP A 471 -26.02 5.94 -12.72
CA ASP A 471 -26.94 7.08 -12.65
C ASP A 471 -28.21 6.75 -11.85
N GLY A 472 -28.58 7.65 -10.94
CA GLY A 472 -29.72 7.45 -10.02
C GLY A 472 -29.41 6.55 -8.81
N VAL A 473 -28.26 5.87 -8.78
CA VAL A 473 -27.83 5.05 -7.64
C VAL A 473 -27.17 5.93 -6.58
N LYS A 474 -27.95 6.33 -5.57
CA LYS A 474 -27.46 7.06 -4.38
C LYS A 474 -26.64 6.17 -3.44
N ASP A 475 -25.71 6.82 -2.74
CA ASP A 475 -25.08 6.33 -1.52
C ASP A 475 -26.13 5.88 -0.50
N SER A 476 -25.84 4.79 0.19
CA SER A 476 -26.65 4.23 1.28
C SER A 476 -25.69 3.68 2.34
N TYR A 477 -25.65 4.31 3.51
CA TYR A 477 -24.67 4.00 4.56
C TYR A 477 -25.23 4.34 5.96
N GLU A 478 -24.48 4.03 7.02
CA GLU A 478 -24.87 4.34 8.41
C GLU A 478 -25.22 5.83 8.57
N GLY A 479 -26.45 6.13 8.98
CA GLY A 479 -26.94 7.50 9.12
C GLY A 479 -27.55 8.12 7.84
N ASN A 480 -27.38 7.49 6.67
CA ASN A 480 -27.99 7.90 5.40
C ASN A 480 -28.43 6.68 4.59
N VAL A 481 -29.47 6.00 5.04
CA VAL A 481 -29.97 4.77 4.39
C VAL A 481 -30.85 5.13 3.19
N ALA A 482 -30.45 4.66 2.02
CA ALA A 482 -31.19 4.77 0.76
C ALA A 482 -31.26 3.38 0.11
N ASP A 483 -31.93 2.46 0.81
CA ASP A 483 -32.16 1.09 0.34
C ASP A 483 -32.95 1.08 -0.98
N ARG A 484 -32.69 0.06 -1.78
CA ARG A 484 -33.33 -0.19 -3.07
C ARG A 484 -33.42 -1.68 -3.31
N GLU A 485 -34.47 -2.10 -4.02
CA GLU A 485 -34.72 -3.52 -4.30
C GLU A 485 -33.62 -4.13 -5.16
N SER A 486 -33.16 -3.39 -6.17
CA SER A 486 -32.08 -3.82 -7.04
C SER A 486 -31.23 -2.66 -7.57
N VAL A 487 -30.07 -3.01 -8.12
CA VAL A 487 -29.14 -2.11 -8.81
C VAL A 487 -28.76 -2.75 -10.14
N ASP A 488 -28.87 -1.98 -11.23
CA ASP A 488 -28.32 -2.41 -12.52
C ASP A 488 -26.81 -2.23 -12.54
N THR A 489 -26.10 -3.25 -13.01
CA THR A 489 -24.63 -3.27 -13.10
C THR A 489 -24.19 -4.18 -14.24
N PHE A 490 -22.92 -4.57 -14.27
CA PHE A 490 -22.40 -5.58 -15.18
C PHE A 490 -21.25 -6.35 -14.55
N HIS A 491 -20.83 -7.43 -15.20
CA HIS A 491 -19.52 -8.02 -14.96
C HIS A 491 -18.78 -8.21 -16.29
N TRP A 492 -17.45 -8.20 -16.20
CA TRP A 492 -16.58 -8.55 -17.31
C TRP A 492 -16.61 -10.06 -17.56
N THR A 493 -16.93 -10.43 -18.80
CA THR A 493 -16.93 -11.84 -19.25
C THR A 493 -15.57 -12.24 -19.80
N GLU A 494 -15.32 -13.54 -19.95
CA GLU A 494 -14.07 -14.03 -20.56
C GLU A 494 -13.80 -13.44 -21.95
N ALA A 495 -14.86 -13.17 -22.73
CA ALA A 495 -14.78 -12.50 -24.03
C ALA A 495 -14.52 -10.99 -23.92
N ARG A 496 -14.27 -10.46 -22.72
CA ARG A 496 -14.05 -9.04 -22.39
C ARG A 496 -15.24 -8.13 -22.72
N HIS A 497 -16.43 -8.71 -22.81
CA HIS A 497 -17.67 -7.96 -22.95
C HIS A 497 -18.29 -7.70 -21.58
N ARG A 498 -19.01 -6.58 -21.47
CA ARG A 498 -19.88 -6.29 -20.33
C ARG A 498 -21.15 -7.13 -20.44
N LYS A 499 -21.36 -8.03 -19.49
CA LYS A 499 -22.64 -8.72 -19.33
C LYS A 499 -23.44 -8.01 -18.25
N HIS A 500 -24.57 -7.43 -18.64
CA HIS A 500 -25.44 -6.71 -17.73
C HIS A 500 -26.08 -7.65 -16.71
N ASP A 501 -26.10 -7.19 -15.46
CA ASP A 501 -26.74 -7.84 -14.32
C ASP A 501 -27.71 -6.84 -13.67
N THR A 502 -28.79 -7.35 -13.07
CA THR A 502 -29.60 -6.61 -12.10
C THR A 502 -29.47 -7.35 -10.77
N VAL A 503 -28.99 -6.68 -9.73
CA VAL A 503 -28.56 -7.32 -8.49
C VAL A 503 -29.25 -6.75 -7.26
N GLU A 504 -29.56 -7.63 -6.30
CA GLU A 504 -30.23 -7.27 -5.04
C GLU A 504 -29.24 -7.16 -3.87
N TRP A 505 -27.99 -7.61 -4.07
CA TRP A 505 -27.04 -7.80 -2.98
C TRP A 505 -26.29 -6.54 -2.54
N SER A 506 -26.34 -5.43 -3.29
CA SER A 506 -25.60 -4.21 -2.94
C SER A 506 -26.27 -3.50 -1.75
N ARG A 507 -25.69 -3.66 -0.56
CA ARG A 507 -26.31 -3.22 0.69
C ARG A 507 -25.84 -1.84 1.13
N VAL A 508 -24.53 -1.65 1.26
CA VAL A 508 -23.93 -0.36 1.63
C VAL A 508 -23.09 0.14 0.49
N ARG A 509 -23.23 1.43 0.19
CA ARG A 509 -22.59 2.16 -0.91
C ARG A 509 -22.16 3.54 -0.42
N TYR A 510 -20.90 3.87 -0.60
CA TYR A 510 -20.37 5.17 -0.18
C TYR A 510 -19.30 5.67 -1.15
N THR A 511 -19.52 6.87 -1.69
CA THR A 511 -18.69 7.50 -2.72
C THR A 511 -17.65 8.47 -2.11
N GLY A 512 -17.05 8.08 -0.99
CA GLY A 512 -16.05 8.89 -0.28
C GLY A 512 -14.82 8.10 0.14
N PHE A 513 -13.76 8.83 0.48
CA PHE A 513 -12.54 8.21 0.99
C PHE A 513 -12.81 7.48 2.30
N SER A 514 -12.38 6.22 2.38
CA SER A 514 -12.74 5.32 3.48
C SER A 514 -11.79 4.12 3.56
N PHE A 515 -11.87 3.43 4.69
CA PHE A 515 -11.13 2.19 4.95
C PHE A 515 -11.89 1.32 5.95
N LEU A 516 -11.53 0.03 6.02
CA LEU A 516 -12.08 -0.90 7.00
C LEU A 516 -11.26 -0.92 8.30
N SER A 517 -11.94 -1.02 9.43
CA SER A 517 -11.40 -1.37 10.73
C SER A 517 -12.14 -2.61 11.25
N VAL A 518 -11.41 -3.71 11.42
CA VAL A 518 -11.97 -5.00 11.82
C VAL A 518 -11.40 -5.39 13.18
N GLU A 519 -12.25 -5.49 14.19
CA GLU A 519 -11.92 -6.02 15.50
C GLU A 519 -12.27 -7.52 15.53
N ALA A 520 -11.26 -8.36 15.77
CA ALA A 520 -11.42 -9.80 15.90
C ALA A 520 -11.44 -10.17 17.39
N GLU A 521 -12.56 -10.71 17.85
CA GLU A 521 -12.71 -11.30 19.18
C GLU A 521 -12.52 -12.83 19.09
N THR A 522 -11.91 -13.41 20.12
CA THR A 522 -11.68 -14.85 20.26
C THR A 522 -12.51 -15.43 21.41
N GLY A 523 -12.55 -16.77 21.53
CA GLY A 523 -13.24 -17.50 22.59
C GLY A 523 -14.59 -18.07 22.16
N ALA A 524 -15.42 -18.48 23.12
CA ALA A 524 -16.67 -19.20 22.87
C ALA A 524 -17.72 -18.44 22.04
N ALA A 525 -17.58 -17.11 21.95
CA ALA A 525 -18.43 -16.23 21.15
C ALA A 525 -17.57 -15.37 20.20
N ALA A 526 -16.54 -15.99 19.60
CA ALA A 526 -15.68 -15.35 18.62
C ALA A 526 -16.50 -14.65 17.52
N LYS A 527 -16.07 -13.44 17.14
CA LYS A 527 -16.72 -12.65 16.09
C LYS A 527 -15.73 -11.71 15.44
N LEU A 528 -16.00 -11.34 14.19
CA LEU A 528 -15.41 -10.16 13.56
C LEU A 528 -16.41 -9.03 13.65
N LYS A 529 -16.03 -7.91 14.26
CA LYS A 529 -16.75 -6.64 14.19
C LYS A 529 -16.13 -5.81 13.08
N VAL A 530 -16.83 -5.72 11.95
CA VAL A 530 -16.34 -5.03 10.75
C VAL A 530 -16.97 -3.65 10.70
N SER A 531 -16.15 -2.60 10.76
CA SER A 531 -16.58 -1.21 10.57
C SER A 531 -15.92 -0.61 9.34
N ALA A 532 -16.63 0.21 8.59
CA ALA A 532 -16.04 1.10 7.60
C ALA A 532 -16.06 2.52 8.15
N LEU A 533 -14.93 3.21 8.01
CA LEU A 533 -14.76 4.59 8.46
C LEU A 533 -14.47 5.47 7.25
N ALA A 534 -15.14 6.62 7.19
CA ALA A 534 -14.78 7.68 6.27
C ALA A 534 -13.46 8.35 6.71
N GLN A 535 -12.84 9.11 5.81
CA GLN A 535 -11.65 9.91 6.12
C GLN A 535 -11.87 10.92 7.26
N SER A 536 -13.11 11.34 7.53
CA SER A 536 -13.45 12.16 8.69
C SER A 536 -13.30 11.41 10.03
N GLY A 537 -13.18 10.09 10.00
CA GLY A 537 -13.26 9.19 11.16
C GLY A 537 -14.69 8.79 11.54
N GLU A 538 -15.70 9.31 10.84
CA GLU A 538 -17.09 8.90 11.00
C GLU A 538 -17.29 7.45 10.52
N ARG A 539 -18.08 6.68 11.27
CA ARG A 539 -18.44 5.33 10.86
C ARG A 539 -19.58 5.38 9.86
N ILE A 540 -19.34 4.77 8.71
CA ILE A 540 -20.29 4.69 7.59
C ILE A 540 -20.88 3.29 7.43
N ASP A 541 -20.30 2.29 8.09
CA ASP A 541 -20.87 0.94 8.10
C ASP A 541 -20.41 0.17 9.33
N TYR A 542 -21.24 -0.79 9.73
CA TYR A 542 -20.94 -1.74 10.78
C TYR A 542 -21.73 -3.03 10.58
N PHE A 543 -21.08 -4.18 10.71
CA PHE A 543 -21.73 -5.48 10.82
C PHE A 543 -20.85 -6.47 11.58
N GLU A 544 -21.43 -7.59 11.99
CA GLU A 544 -20.70 -8.67 12.65
C GLU A 544 -20.72 -9.97 11.84
N VAL A 545 -19.57 -10.63 11.76
CA VAL A 545 -19.45 -12.01 11.27
C VAL A 545 -19.30 -12.93 12.46
N ARG A 546 -20.25 -13.85 12.64
CA ARG A 546 -20.31 -14.80 13.76
C ARG A 546 -20.46 -16.22 13.22
N ARG A 547 -19.51 -17.09 13.52
CA ARG A 547 -19.52 -18.46 13.00
C ARG A 547 -20.18 -19.40 14.01
N GLY A 548 -21.19 -20.16 13.59
CA GLY A 548 -21.89 -21.15 14.40
C GLY A 548 -22.86 -20.57 15.44
N ALA A 549 -23.40 -19.38 15.20
CA ALA A 549 -24.21 -18.60 16.15
C ALA A 549 -25.74 -18.65 15.91
#